data_AF-A0A7Y5BYH3-F1
#
_entry.id   AF-A0A7Y5BYH3-F1
#
_cell.length_a   1.000
_cell.length_b   1.000
_cell.length_c   1.000
_cell.angle_alpha   90.00
_cell.angle_beta   90.00
_cell.angle_gamma   90.00
#
_symmetry.space_group_name_H-M   'P 1'
#
loop_
_entity.id
_entity.type
_entity.pdbx_description
1 polymer ?
#
loop_
_entity_poly.entity_id
_entity_poly.type
_entity_poly.pdbx_seq_one_letter_code
_entity_poly.pdbx_strand_id
1 'polypeptide(L)'
;MGPERDPVSRLQRRCVEAGAGPQGGPLGAPRARLKIREPIVYDGLENFSFSQYDPNNLNHAVGKNSLFTWDFNLCPLNRKGRMSPRQRARKALLEEKYGSYPKDAIRASTKRILRRLLGKTEELDLYSDRHFLYRRAIELDLSRKQAKRIHHVTVSSKVARNFVNPLFAVNNVDMQARHNLAPFKRETIAFSKNTVAMQEAFALYMIHRNYLRPKFWGTHRSDPECSKRSPAMEVGAARKIETFKEYFSKWRPQTKLHKEWRDLIQGHDPLWRYGRLA
;
A
#
# COMPACT_ATOMS: atom_id res chain seq x y z
N MET A 1 42.23 -3.26 7.00
CA MET A 1 41.05 -3.71 6.24
C MET A 1 39.82 -3.18 6.95
N GLY A 2 39.27 -2.06 6.47
CA GLY A 2 38.17 -1.35 7.13
C GLY A 2 36.81 -1.94 6.78
N PRO A 3 35.80 -1.81 7.66
CA PRO A 3 34.50 -2.41 7.45
C PRO A 3 33.80 -1.76 6.24
N GLU A 4 33.40 -2.60 5.31
CA GLU A 4 32.64 -2.27 4.12
C GLU A 4 31.30 -1.65 4.56
N ARG A 5 31.13 -0.36 4.29
CA ARG A 5 30.00 0.44 4.76
C ARG A 5 28.75 0.10 3.96
N ASP A 6 27.72 -0.38 4.65
CA ASP A 6 26.40 -0.72 4.11
C ASP A 6 25.82 0.42 3.21
N PRO A 7 25.52 0.14 1.93
CA PRO A 7 25.01 1.13 0.98
C PRO A 7 23.63 1.69 1.37
N VAL A 8 22.85 1.00 2.21
CA VAL A 8 21.54 1.46 2.69
C VAL A 8 21.69 2.65 3.65
N SER A 9 22.71 2.63 4.50
CA SER A 9 23.01 3.70 5.46
C SER A 9 23.41 5.03 4.79
N ARG A 10 23.97 4.99 3.57
CA ARG A 10 24.32 6.19 2.78
C ARG A 10 23.10 6.88 2.19
N LEU A 11 22.02 6.16 1.89
CA LEU A 11 20.78 6.76 1.37
C LEU A 11 20.05 7.58 2.44
N GLN A 12 20.09 7.12 3.70
CA GLN A 12 19.41 7.80 4.81
C GLN A 12 20.07 9.14 5.17
N ARG A 13 21.41 9.24 5.15
CA ARG A 13 22.11 10.48 5.54
C ARG A 13 21.98 11.62 4.52
N ARG A 14 21.87 11.31 3.22
CA ARG A 14 21.75 12.34 2.17
C ARG A 14 20.38 13.03 2.10
N CYS A 15 19.37 12.51 2.79
CA CYS A 15 18.02 13.08 2.75
C CYS A 15 17.81 14.27 3.71
N VAL A 16 18.73 14.54 4.64
CA VAL A 16 18.54 15.55 5.69
C VAL A 16 19.00 16.96 5.28
N GLU A 17 19.85 17.11 4.26
CA GLU A 17 20.62 18.36 4.05
C GLU A 17 20.15 19.26 2.89
N ALA A 18 19.13 18.92 2.11
CA ALA A 18 18.74 19.72 0.93
C ALA A 18 17.37 20.41 1.06
N GLY A 19 17.41 21.72 1.31
CA GLY A 19 16.25 22.63 1.26
C GLY A 19 15.88 23.10 -0.17
N ALA A 20 14.61 23.55 -0.29
CA ALA A 20 13.98 24.32 -1.38
C ALA A 20 13.57 23.60 -2.70
N GLY A 21 12.31 23.82 -3.12
CA GLY A 21 11.84 23.68 -4.52
C GLY A 21 11.15 22.36 -4.94
N PRO A 22 10.51 22.27 -6.13
CA PRO A 22 9.04 22.10 -6.24
C PRO A 22 8.47 20.69 -6.52
N GLN A 23 7.29 20.47 -5.92
CA GLN A 23 6.08 19.71 -6.31
C GLN A 23 6.18 18.42 -7.19
N GLY A 24 6.08 17.24 -6.55
CA GLY A 24 5.76 15.95 -7.19
C GLY A 24 5.35 14.91 -6.13
N GLY A 25 4.46 13.95 -6.46
CA GLY A 25 3.94 12.89 -5.57
C GLY A 25 4.63 11.53 -5.76
N PRO A 26 4.52 10.59 -4.80
CA PRO A 26 5.61 9.73 -4.32
C PRO A 26 6.30 8.92 -5.43
N LEU A 27 7.65 9.01 -5.46
CA LEU A 27 8.62 8.17 -6.17
C LEU A 27 9.01 8.57 -7.63
N GLY A 28 9.78 9.66 -7.76
CA GLY A 28 10.82 9.82 -8.80
C GLY A 28 10.48 10.65 -10.06
N ALA A 29 11.26 11.72 -10.28
CA ALA A 29 11.22 12.73 -11.36
C ALA A 29 9.94 13.61 -11.41
N PRO A 30 9.98 14.86 -11.95
CA PRO A 30 8.78 15.61 -12.29
C PRO A 30 8.11 14.95 -13.50
N ARG A 31 7.60 13.74 -13.30
CA ARG A 31 6.60 13.14 -14.16
C ARG A 31 5.39 14.06 -14.07
N ALA A 32 4.85 14.48 -15.21
CA ALA A 32 3.55 15.14 -15.26
C ALA A 32 2.62 14.43 -14.27
N ARG A 33 1.95 15.19 -13.39
CA ARG A 33 1.17 14.60 -12.30
C ARG A 33 0.23 13.55 -12.88
N LEU A 34 0.55 12.27 -12.65
CA LEU A 34 -0.20 11.15 -13.20
C LEU A 34 -1.66 11.31 -12.77
N LYS A 35 -2.54 11.37 -13.78
CA LYS A 35 -3.97 11.46 -13.59
C LYS A 35 -4.55 10.06 -13.62
N ILE A 36 -5.48 9.78 -12.70
CA ILE A 36 -6.24 8.54 -12.74
C ILE A 36 -7.30 8.70 -13.82
N ARG A 37 -7.30 7.78 -14.80
CA ARG A 37 -8.25 7.75 -15.94
C ARG A 37 -8.92 6.37 -16.08
N GLU A 38 -8.90 5.61 -15.00
CA GLU A 38 -9.47 4.27 -14.93
C GLU A 38 -10.16 4.08 -13.57
N PRO A 39 -11.08 3.11 -13.45
CA PRO A 39 -11.62 2.73 -12.15
C PRO A 39 -10.53 2.22 -11.21
N ILE A 40 -10.70 2.46 -9.91
CA ILE A 40 -9.80 1.99 -8.87
C ILE A 40 -10.48 0.89 -8.07
N VAL A 41 -9.74 -0.18 -7.81
CA VAL A 41 -10.10 -1.24 -6.87
C VAL A 41 -9.34 -1.03 -5.57
N TYR A 42 -10.01 -1.14 -4.44
CA TYR A 42 -9.46 -0.89 -3.11
C TYR A 42 -9.80 -2.01 -2.13
N ASP A 43 -8.81 -2.44 -1.35
CA ASP A 43 -8.97 -3.41 -0.27
C ASP A 43 -7.83 -3.30 0.77
N GLY A 44 -8.03 -3.95 1.91
CA GLY A 44 -7.07 -4.12 2.99
C GLY A 44 -6.51 -5.54 3.04
N LEU A 45 -5.23 -5.70 2.72
CA LEU A 45 -4.56 -6.98 2.86
C LEU A 45 -4.27 -7.28 4.35
N GLU A 46 -5.09 -8.11 4.97
CA GLU A 46 -4.92 -8.50 6.39
C GLU A 46 -3.65 -9.35 6.59
N ASN A 47 -2.82 -8.90 7.53
CA ASN A 47 -1.56 -9.52 7.96
C ASN A 47 -1.28 -9.19 9.45
N PHE A 48 -0.07 -9.50 9.93
CA PHE A 48 0.43 -9.03 11.23
C PHE A 48 1.92 -8.70 11.14
N SER A 49 2.37 -7.86 12.07
CA SER A 49 3.79 -7.52 12.27
C SER A 49 4.15 -7.77 13.73
N PHE A 50 5.37 -8.20 14.04
CA PHE A 50 5.86 -8.51 15.38
C PHE A 50 5.18 -9.68 16.08
N SER A 51 3.85 -9.66 16.20
CA SER A 51 3.07 -10.73 16.83
C SER A 51 1.63 -10.77 16.31
N GLN A 52 0.93 -11.88 16.54
CA GLN A 52 -0.51 -11.98 16.27
C GLN A 52 -1.38 -11.02 17.14
N TYR A 53 -0.79 -10.33 18.12
CA TYR A 53 -1.47 -9.28 18.89
C TYR A 53 -1.38 -7.90 18.24
N ASP A 54 -0.65 -7.80 17.12
CA ASP A 54 -0.49 -6.59 16.32
C ASP A 54 -0.91 -6.86 14.85
N PRO A 55 -2.15 -7.35 14.64
CA PRO A 55 -2.67 -7.50 13.28
C PRO A 55 -2.80 -6.14 12.62
N ASN A 56 -2.74 -6.13 11.29
CA ASN A 56 -2.84 -4.93 10.50
C ASN A 56 -3.41 -5.24 9.12
N ASN A 57 -3.94 -4.21 8.47
CA ASN A 57 -4.22 -4.22 7.05
C ASN A 57 -3.18 -3.37 6.35
N LEU A 58 -2.62 -3.91 5.28
CA LEU A 58 -1.97 -3.10 4.27
C LEU A 58 -3.01 -2.71 3.21
N ASN A 59 -3.59 -1.53 3.35
CA ASN A 59 -4.56 -1.05 2.39
C ASN A 59 -3.85 -0.60 1.12
N HIS A 60 -4.40 -0.93 -0.03
CA HIS A 60 -3.82 -0.53 -1.30
C HIS A 60 -4.90 -0.25 -2.34
N ALA A 61 -4.62 0.71 -3.21
CA ALA A 61 -5.51 1.16 -4.29
C ALA A 61 -4.87 0.81 -5.63
N VAL A 62 -5.56 0.04 -6.45
CA VAL A 62 -5.04 -0.55 -7.69
C VAL A 62 -5.92 -0.14 -8.87
N GLY A 63 -5.32 0.24 -9.99
CA GLY A 63 -6.05 0.44 -11.24
C GLY A 63 -6.74 -0.85 -11.68
N LYS A 64 -8.04 -0.79 -11.94
CA LYS A 64 -8.85 -1.97 -12.32
C LYS A 64 -8.34 -2.62 -13.61
N ASN A 65 -7.81 -1.82 -14.53
CA ASN A 65 -7.42 -2.26 -15.87
C ASN A 65 -5.90 -2.38 -16.00
N SER A 66 -5.17 -1.35 -15.56
CA SER A 66 -3.70 -1.32 -15.64
C SER A 66 -3.04 -2.25 -14.62
N LEU A 67 -3.77 -2.59 -13.56
CA LEU A 67 -3.24 -3.20 -12.35
C LEU A 67 -2.17 -2.33 -11.66
N PHE A 68 -2.04 -1.05 -11.99
CA PHE A 68 -1.06 -0.17 -11.35
C PHE A 68 -1.46 0.13 -9.91
N THR A 69 -0.59 -0.18 -8.95
CA THR A 69 -0.83 0.19 -7.55
C THR A 69 -0.52 1.69 -7.38
N TRP A 70 -1.57 2.49 -7.16
CA TRP A 70 -1.51 3.94 -7.09
C TRP A 70 -1.06 4.47 -5.72
N ASP A 71 -1.46 3.78 -4.66
CA ASP A 71 -1.19 4.19 -3.29
C ASP A 71 -1.39 3.01 -2.33
N PHE A 72 -0.75 3.08 -1.17
CA PHE A 72 -0.99 2.16 -0.07
C PHE A 72 -0.77 2.87 1.27
N ASN A 73 -1.32 2.29 2.34
CA ASN A 73 -0.98 2.66 3.71
C ASN A 73 -1.18 1.49 4.67
N LEU A 74 -0.70 1.67 5.90
CA LEU A 74 -0.90 0.74 6.98
C LEU A 74 -2.09 1.16 7.84
N CYS A 75 -2.88 0.17 8.25
CA CYS A 75 -3.93 0.31 9.24
C CYS A 75 -3.74 -0.74 10.34
N PRO A 76 -3.39 -0.36 11.58
CA PRO A 76 -3.36 -1.33 12.66
C PRO A 76 -4.77 -1.81 13.00
N LEU A 77 -4.85 -3.03 13.52
CA LEU A 77 -6.08 -3.67 13.95
C LEU A 77 -5.93 -4.16 15.38
N ASN A 78 -7.03 -4.16 16.13
CA ASN A 78 -7.06 -4.85 17.41
C ASN A 78 -7.27 -6.35 17.17
N ARG A 79 -6.55 -7.19 17.91
CA ARG A 79 -6.69 -8.66 17.82
C ARG A 79 -8.14 -9.07 18.04
N LYS A 80 -8.67 -9.76 17.03
CA LYS A 80 -10.02 -10.33 16.94
C LYS A 80 -9.97 -11.86 16.81
N GLY A 81 -11.13 -12.51 16.85
CA GLY A 81 -11.26 -13.96 16.68
C GLY A 81 -11.17 -14.77 17.98
N ARG A 82 -11.24 -16.09 17.84
CA ARG A 82 -11.22 -17.04 18.98
C ARG A 82 -9.87 -16.97 19.69
N MET A 83 -9.90 -16.81 21.01
CA MET A 83 -8.69 -16.75 21.84
C MET A 83 -8.79 -17.68 23.04
N SER A 84 -7.71 -18.42 23.29
CA SER A 84 -7.56 -19.22 24.52
C SER A 84 -7.49 -18.31 25.77
N PRO A 85 -7.73 -18.85 26.97
CA PRO A 85 -7.60 -18.08 28.21
C PRO A 85 -6.21 -17.41 28.35
N ARG A 86 -5.14 -18.14 28.03
CA ARG A 86 -3.76 -17.61 28.02
C ARG A 86 -3.59 -16.46 27.03
N GLN A 87 -4.16 -16.58 25.83
CA GLN A 87 -4.09 -15.51 24.82
C GLN A 87 -4.89 -14.27 25.25
N ARG A 88 -6.03 -14.45 25.91
CA ARG A 88 -6.81 -13.33 26.48
C ARG A 88 -6.04 -12.61 27.57
N ALA A 89 -5.43 -13.34 28.51
CA ALA A 89 -4.59 -12.74 29.55
C ALA A 89 -3.42 -11.96 28.94
N ARG A 90 -2.73 -12.52 27.94
CA ARG A 90 -1.65 -11.82 27.23
C ARG A 90 -2.13 -10.57 26.50
N LYS A 91 -3.30 -10.62 25.84
CA LYS A 91 -3.90 -9.45 25.19
C LYS A 91 -4.20 -8.36 26.22
N ALA A 92 -4.82 -8.71 27.34
CA ALA A 92 -5.14 -7.77 28.41
C ALA A 92 -3.88 -7.06 28.94
N LEU A 93 -2.80 -7.80 29.20
CA LEU A 93 -1.52 -7.22 29.62
C LEU A 93 -0.92 -6.25 28.58
N LEU A 94 -1.07 -6.55 27.28
CA LEU A 94 -0.60 -5.67 26.22
C LEU A 94 -1.46 -4.41 26.09
N GLU A 95 -2.78 -4.55 26.24
CA GLU A 95 -3.72 -3.43 26.21
C GLU A 95 -3.59 -2.54 27.45
N GLU A 96 -3.28 -3.10 28.61
CA GLU A 96 -2.95 -2.35 29.84
C GLU A 96 -1.65 -1.57 29.68
N LYS A 97 -0.60 -2.21 29.14
CA LYS A 97 0.71 -1.58 29.00
C LYS A 97 0.77 -0.50 27.90
N TYR A 98 0.11 -0.74 26.78
CA TYR A 98 0.29 0.07 25.57
C TYR A 98 -1.00 0.73 25.04
N GLY A 99 -2.15 0.38 25.61
CA GLY A 99 -3.45 0.73 25.04
C GLY A 99 -3.86 -0.15 23.86
N SER A 100 -5.15 -0.07 23.53
CA SER A 100 -5.69 -0.61 22.29
C SER A 100 -5.41 0.33 21.11
N TYR A 101 -5.33 -0.24 19.91
CA TYR A 101 -5.28 0.55 18.69
C TYR A 101 -6.58 1.34 18.47
N PRO A 102 -6.54 2.49 17.77
CA PRO A 102 -7.73 3.29 17.49
C PRO A 102 -8.84 2.48 16.80
N LYS A 103 -10.05 2.53 17.34
CA LYS A 103 -11.20 1.74 16.84
C LYS A 103 -11.67 2.18 15.44
N ASP A 104 -11.36 3.42 15.05
CA ASP A 104 -11.69 4.01 13.76
C ASP A 104 -10.54 3.93 12.74
N ALA A 105 -9.46 3.18 13.03
CA ALA A 105 -8.25 3.13 12.21
C ALA A 105 -8.52 2.77 10.74
N ILE A 106 -9.44 1.83 10.47
CA ILE A 106 -9.83 1.45 9.10
C ILE A 106 -10.47 2.65 8.38
N ARG A 107 -11.48 3.26 9.00
CA ARG A 107 -12.18 4.44 8.43
C ARG A 107 -11.20 5.60 8.17
N ALA A 108 -10.33 5.89 9.14
CA ALA A 108 -9.34 6.95 9.03
C ALA A 108 -8.30 6.68 7.94
N SER A 109 -7.80 5.44 7.83
CA SER A 109 -6.82 5.05 6.80
C SER A 109 -7.41 5.03 5.40
N THR A 110 -8.65 4.54 5.22
CA THR A 110 -9.38 4.62 3.95
C THR A 110 -9.57 6.07 3.51
N LYS A 111 -10.06 6.94 4.40
CA LYS A 111 -10.22 8.39 4.14
C LYS A 111 -8.93 9.03 3.63
N ARG A 112 -7.77 8.68 4.20
CA ARG A 112 -6.47 9.22 3.77
C ARG A 112 -6.11 8.79 2.35
N ILE A 113 -6.26 7.52 1.99
CA ILE A 113 -6.02 7.04 0.62
C ILE A 113 -6.97 7.72 -0.36
N LEU A 114 -8.29 7.72 -0.10
CA LEU A 114 -9.28 8.28 -1.01
C LEU A 114 -9.06 9.77 -1.27
N ARG A 115 -8.65 10.55 -0.26
CA ARG A 115 -8.26 11.96 -0.43
C ARG A 115 -7.07 12.13 -1.36
N ARG A 116 -6.06 11.25 -1.29
CA ARG A 116 -4.90 11.30 -2.19
C ARG A 116 -5.28 10.94 -3.63
N LEU A 117 -6.16 9.95 -3.80
CA LEU A 117 -6.68 9.57 -5.12
C LEU A 117 -7.53 10.69 -5.75
N LEU A 118 -8.41 11.35 -4.99
CA LEU A 118 -9.19 12.50 -5.45
C LEU A 118 -8.35 13.74 -5.82
N GLY A 119 -7.07 13.77 -5.43
CA GLY A 119 -6.10 14.76 -5.90
C GLY A 119 -5.55 14.47 -7.30
N LYS A 120 -5.81 13.26 -7.82
CA LYS A 120 -5.30 12.76 -9.12
C LYS A 120 -6.41 12.59 -10.17
N THR A 121 -7.68 12.74 -9.80
CA THR A 121 -8.83 12.69 -10.72
C THR A 121 -9.93 13.63 -10.27
N GLU A 122 -10.78 14.07 -11.19
CA GLU A 122 -11.98 14.83 -10.90
C GLU A 122 -13.08 13.91 -10.36
N GLU A 123 -13.30 12.76 -10.99
CA GLU A 123 -14.25 11.73 -10.55
C GLU A 123 -13.53 10.40 -10.30
N LEU A 124 -13.98 9.67 -9.28
CA LEU A 124 -13.37 8.41 -8.85
C LEU A 124 -14.41 7.30 -8.86
N ASP A 125 -14.33 6.42 -9.85
CA ASP A 125 -14.99 5.13 -9.82
C ASP A 125 -14.24 4.18 -8.89
N LEU A 126 -14.82 3.88 -7.74
CA LEU A 126 -14.22 3.07 -6.70
C LEU A 126 -14.94 1.73 -6.58
N TYR A 127 -14.18 0.64 -6.66
CA TYR A 127 -14.65 -0.72 -6.41
C TYR A 127 -14.02 -1.22 -5.11
N SER A 128 -14.84 -1.73 -4.19
CA SER A 128 -14.34 -2.40 -2.98
C SER A 128 -15.23 -3.58 -2.60
N ASP A 129 -14.84 -4.31 -1.57
CA ASP A 129 -15.76 -5.22 -0.90
C ASP A 129 -16.88 -4.46 -0.16
N ARG A 130 -17.76 -5.19 0.53
CA ARG A 130 -18.85 -4.63 1.33
C ARG A 130 -18.42 -4.20 2.74
N HIS A 131 -17.15 -3.88 2.96
CA HIS A 131 -16.69 -3.47 4.29
C HIS A 131 -17.34 -2.14 4.71
N PHE A 132 -18.13 -2.19 5.78
CA PHE A 132 -18.95 -1.06 6.25
C PHE A 132 -18.15 0.23 6.49
N LEU A 133 -16.93 0.13 7.03
CA LEU A 133 -16.10 1.30 7.31
C LEU A 133 -15.59 2.02 6.06
N TYR A 134 -15.49 1.34 4.90
CA TYR A 134 -15.12 1.99 3.64
C TYR A 134 -16.22 2.93 3.18
N ARG A 135 -17.47 2.43 3.20
CA ARG A 135 -18.67 3.23 2.92
C ARG A 135 -18.77 4.43 3.88
N ARG A 136 -18.58 4.22 5.18
CA ARG A 136 -18.61 5.32 6.18
C ARG A 136 -17.51 6.35 5.96
N ALA A 137 -16.32 5.94 5.53
CA ALA A 137 -15.23 6.86 5.21
C ALA A 137 -15.57 7.75 4.01
N ILE A 138 -16.43 7.29 3.09
CA ILE A 138 -16.90 8.09 1.96
C ILE A 138 -18.02 9.03 2.41
N GLU A 139 -19.05 8.49 3.05
CA GLU A 139 -20.29 9.23 3.37
C GLU A 139 -20.12 10.28 4.48
N LEU A 140 -19.32 9.98 5.51
CA LEU A 140 -19.23 10.82 6.71
C LEU A 140 -17.99 11.70 6.80
N ASP A 141 -16.92 11.31 6.11
CA ASP A 141 -15.57 11.82 6.35
C ASP A 141 -15.02 12.68 5.22
N LEU A 142 -15.49 12.42 4.01
CA LEU A 142 -15.23 13.27 2.87
C LEU A 142 -16.30 14.35 2.84
N SER A 143 -15.90 15.57 2.47
CA SER A 143 -16.88 16.65 2.28
C SER A 143 -17.95 16.21 1.29
N ARG A 144 -19.19 16.69 1.42
CA ARG A 144 -20.28 16.35 0.47
C ARG A 144 -19.85 16.53 -0.99
N LYS A 145 -19.06 17.57 -1.30
CA LYS A 145 -18.50 17.81 -2.63
C LYS A 145 -17.55 16.70 -3.07
N GLN A 146 -16.69 16.20 -2.20
CA GLN A 146 -15.79 15.08 -2.49
C GLN A 146 -16.52 13.74 -2.57
N ALA A 147 -17.48 13.51 -1.68
CA ALA A 147 -18.29 12.28 -1.70
C ALA A 147 -19.09 12.17 -3.00
N LYS A 148 -19.67 13.27 -3.50
CA LYS A 148 -20.36 13.31 -4.80
C LYS A 148 -19.46 13.03 -6.00
N ARG A 149 -18.13 13.14 -5.85
CA ARG A 149 -17.14 12.83 -6.88
C ARG A 149 -16.71 11.36 -6.85
N ILE A 150 -17.22 10.56 -5.91
CA ILE A 150 -16.91 9.13 -5.79
C ILE A 150 -18.15 8.34 -6.15
N HIS A 151 -18.06 7.56 -7.21
CA HIS A 151 -19.03 6.53 -7.54
C HIS A 151 -18.54 5.21 -6.95
N HIS A 152 -19.16 4.76 -5.85
CA HIS A 152 -18.71 3.61 -5.07
C HIS A 152 -19.53 2.36 -5.35
N VAL A 153 -18.89 1.36 -5.96
CA VAL A 153 -19.46 0.05 -6.26
C VAL A 153 -18.93 -0.98 -5.26
N THR A 154 -19.83 -1.61 -4.50
CA THR A 154 -19.45 -2.66 -3.55
C THR A 154 -19.72 -4.06 -4.09
N VAL A 155 -18.74 -4.94 -4.00
CA VAL A 155 -18.83 -6.33 -4.47
C VAL A 155 -18.94 -7.27 -3.27
N SER A 156 -19.83 -8.27 -3.36
CA SER A 156 -19.95 -9.27 -2.30
C SER A 156 -18.73 -10.17 -2.26
N SER A 157 -18.28 -10.52 -1.05
CA SER A 157 -17.23 -11.52 -0.84
C SER A 157 -17.61 -12.92 -1.31
N LYS A 158 -18.90 -13.19 -1.55
CA LYS A 158 -19.41 -14.46 -2.08
C LYS A 158 -19.22 -14.62 -3.59
N VAL A 159 -18.87 -13.53 -4.30
CA VAL A 159 -18.63 -13.59 -5.75
C VAL A 159 -17.36 -14.38 -6.03
N ALA A 160 -17.42 -15.28 -7.01
CA ALA A 160 -16.26 -16.10 -7.41
C ALA A 160 -15.05 -15.22 -7.74
N ARG A 161 -13.88 -15.58 -7.19
CA ARG A 161 -12.61 -14.88 -7.43
C ARG A 161 -11.96 -15.38 -8.72
N ASN A 162 -12.49 -14.93 -9.86
CA ASN A 162 -11.95 -15.19 -11.18
C ASN A 162 -11.55 -13.87 -11.88
N PHE A 163 -11.06 -13.95 -13.12
CA PHE A 163 -10.64 -12.78 -13.90
C PHE A 163 -11.78 -11.79 -14.22
N VAL A 164 -13.04 -12.26 -14.17
CA VAL A 164 -14.24 -11.43 -14.41
C VAL A 164 -14.66 -10.69 -13.14
N ASN A 165 -14.14 -11.08 -11.98
CA ASN A 165 -14.45 -10.43 -10.72
C ASN A 165 -14.06 -8.95 -10.78
N PRO A 166 -14.96 -8.00 -10.46
CA PRO A 166 -14.61 -6.58 -10.49
C PRO A 166 -13.47 -6.19 -9.53
N LEU A 167 -13.21 -7.01 -8.51
CA LEU A 167 -12.09 -6.88 -7.58
C LEU A 167 -10.83 -7.66 -8.00
N PHE A 168 -10.79 -8.22 -9.21
CA PHE A 168 -9.68 -9.06 -9.67
C PHE A 168 -8.31 -8.38 -9.52
N ALA A 169 -8.21 -7.08 -9.84
CA ALA A 169 -6.94 -6.35 -9.80
C ALA A 169 -6.28 -6.37 -8.42
N VAL A 170 -7.04 -6.06 -7.36
CA VAL A 170 -6.58 -6.16 -5.97
C VAL A 170 -6.33 -7.60 -5.57
N ASN A 171 -7.26 -8.53 -5.87
CA ASN A 171 -7.09 -9.93 -5.49
C ASN A 171 -5.81 -10.53 -6.11
N ASN A 172 -5.48 -10.12 -7.33
CA ASN A 172 -4.24 -10.47 -8.01
C ASN A 172 -3.01 -9.89 -7.29
N VAL A 173 -3.05 -8.60 -6.94
CA VAL A 173 -1.97 -7.95 -6.17
C VAL A 173 -1.74 -8.66 -4.84
N ASP A 174 -2.81 -9.00 -4.12
CA ASP A 174 -2.77 -9.71 -2.84
C ASP A 174 -2.18 -11.11 -2.95
N MET A 175 -2.68 -11.90 -3.91
CA MET A 175 -2.18 -13.24 -4.16
C MET A 175 -0.68 -13.20 -4.49
N GLN A 176 -0.28 -12.29 -5.37
CA GLN A 176 1.11 -12.12 -5.76
C GLN A 176 1.97 -11.57 -4.62
N ALA A 177 1.46 -10.69 -3.76
CA ALA A 177 2.17 -10.21 -2.58
C ALA A 177 2.43 -11.38 -1.62
N ARG A 178 1.44 -12.22 -1.35
CA ARG A 178 1.60 -13.41 -0.50
C ARG A 178 2.57 -14.44 -1.08
N HIS A 179 2.61 -14.57 -2.41
CA HIS A 179 3.55 -15.49 -3.07
C HIS A 179 4.99 -14.98 -3.02
N ASN A 180 5.20 -13.71 -3.37
CA ASN A 180 6.52 -13.14 -3.61
C ASN A 180 7.18 -12.54 -2.35
N LEU A 181 6.40 -12.11 -1.36
CA LEU A 181 6.93 -11.46 -0.16
C LEU A 181 6.90 -12.39 1.04
N ALA A 182 8.08 -12.71 1.59
CA ALA A 182 8.21 -13.51 2.80
C ALA A 182 7.39 -12.95 3.99
N PRO A 183 7.35 -11.62 4.26
CA PRO A 183 6.53 -11.06 5.32
C PRO A 183 5.01 -11.25 5.20
N PHE A 184 4.51 -11.53 4.00
CA PHE A 184 3.08 -11.65 3.71
C PHE A 184 2.61 -13.11 3.64
N LYS A 185 3.55 -14.07 3.76
CA LYS A 185 3.24 -15.49 3.96
C LYS A 185 2.68 -15.68 5.36
N ARG A 186 1.44 -16.17 5.44
CA ARG A 186 0.73 -16.36 6.72
C ARG A 186 1.47 -17.38 7.59
N GLU A 187 1.55 -17.09 8.88
CA GLU A 187 1.95 -18.06 9.92
C GLU A 187 3.36 -18.65 9.76
N THR A 188 4.26 -17.93 9.08
CA THR A 188 5.68 -18.33 8.95
C THR A 188 6.57 -17.51 9.89
N ILE A 189 7.76 -18.03 10.24
CA ILE A 189 8.75 -17.29 11.05
C ILE A 189 9.28 -16.01 10.37
N ALA A 190 9.03 -15.87 9.07
CA ALA A 190 9.48 -14.76 8.22
C ALA A 190 8.57 -13.52 8.29
N PHE A 191 7.59 -13.48 9.20
CA PHE A 191 6.81 -12.27 9.46
C PHE A 191 7.71 -11.09 9.84
N SER A 192 7.36 -9.89 9.39
CA SER A 192 8.13 -8.69 9.72
C SER A 192 8.08 -8.41 11.22
N LYS A 193 9.25 -8.14 11.83
CA LYS A 193 9.35 -7.81 13.26
C LYS A 193 8.92 -6.38 13.59
N ASN A 194 8.77 -5.53 12.59
CA ASN A 194 8.20 -4.20 12.74
C ASN A 194 7.34 -3.88 11.50
N THR A 195 6.48 -2.89 11.65
CA THR A 195 5.53 -2.41 10.63
C THR A 195 6.22 -1.68 9.48
N VAL A 196 7.31 -0.97 9.75
CA VAL A 196 8.09 -0.21 8.77
C VAL A 196 8.69 -1.16 7.72
N ALA A 197 9.43 -2.18 8.14
CA ALA A 197 10.03 -3.19 7.27
C ALA A 197 8.98 -3.93 6.43
N MET A 198 7.79 -4.17 6.98
CA MET A 198 6.67 -4.74 6.23
C MET A 198 6.19 -3.81 5.11
N GLN A 199 6.06 -2.51 5.41
CA GLN A 199 5.68 -1.50 4.42
C GLN A 199 6.77 -1.28 3.38
N GLU A 200 8.05 -1.30 3.76
CA GLU A 200 9.19 -1.21 2.83
C GLU A 200 9.22 -2.39 1.86
N ALA A 201 9.02 -3.61 2.36
CA ALA A 201 8.91 -4.80 1.52
C ALA A 201 7.78 -4.66 0.50
N PHE A 202 6.63 -4.13 0.91
CA PHE A 202 5.53 -3.87 -0.03
C PHE A 202 5.83 -2.72 -0.99
N ALA A 203 6.50 -1.66 -0.56
CA ALA A 203 6.91 -0.55 -1.43
C ALA A 203 7.86 -1.03 -2.54
N LEU A 204 8.83 -1.88 -2.20
CA LEU A 204 9.72 -2.50 -3.19
C LEU A 204 8.96 -3.43 -4.14
N TYR A 205 8.02 -4.21 -3.62
CA TYR A 205 7.14 -5.04 -4.45
C TYR A 205 6.27 -4.21 -5.39
N MET A 206 5.73 -3.09 -4.91
CA MET A 206 4.96 -2.13 -5.70
C MET A 206 5.80 -1.58 -6.85
N ILE A 207 7.05 -1.16 -6.58
CA ILE A 207 7.98 -0.67 -7.61
C ILE A 207 8.27 -1.78 -8.63
N HIS A 208 8.64 -2.96 -8.15
CA HIS A 208 8.94 -4.10 -9.00
C HIS A 208 7.76 -4.40 -9.93
N ARG A 209 6.55 -4.54 -9.37
CA ARG A 209 5.34 -4.88 -10.11
C ARG A 209 4.90 -3.79 -11.07
N ASN A 210 4.97 -2.52 -10.67
CA ASN A 210 4.52 -1.41 -11.52
C ASN A 210 5.50 -1.13 -12.67
N TYR A 211 6.81 -1.19 -12.43
CA TYR A 211 7.81 -0.68 -13.37
C TYR A 211 8.73 -1.73 -13.98
N LEU A 212 9.07 -2.78 -13.23
CA LEU A 212 10.20 -3.67 -13.55
C LEU A 212 9.80 -5.01 -14.16
N ARG A 213 8.50 -5.27 -14.31
CA ARG A 213 7.97 -6.50 -14.92
C ARG A 213 6.71 -6.20 -15.74
N PRO A 214 6.35 -7.09 -16.67
CA PRO A 214 5.08 -6.99 -17.37
C PRO A 214 3.89 -7.21 -16.42
N LYS A 215 2.72 -6.73 -16.83
CA LYS A 215 1.45 -6.87 -16.12
C LYS A 215 1.15 -8.34 -15.82
N PHE A 216 1.31 -9.21 -16.82
CA PHE A 216 1.30 -10.66 -16.67
C PHE A 216 2.50 -11.29 -17.38
N TRP A 217 2.94 -12.48 -16.96
CA TRP A 217 4.05 -13.17 -17.64
C TRP A 217 3.61 -13.89 -18.92
N GLY A 218 2.37 -14.41 -18.93
CA GLY A 218 1.77 -15.03 -20.11
C GLY A 218 0.99 -14.02 -20.96
N THR A 219 0.87 -14.30 -22.25
CA THR A 219 -0.06 -13.62 -23.14
C THR A 219 -1.49 -14.09 -22.85
N HIS A 220 -2.46 -13.20 -22.96
CA HIS A 220 -3.87 -13.54 -22.85
C HIS A 220 -4.61 -13.15 -24.13
N ARG A 221 -5.55 -13.98 -24.60
CA ARG A 221 -6.27 -13.73 -25.87
C ARG A 221 -6.99 -12.38 -25.87
N SER A 222 -7.59 -12.01 -24.74
CA SER A 222 -8.31 -10.73 -24.62
C SER A 222 -7.41 -9.53 -24.33
N ASP A 223 -6.14 -9.75 -24.01
CA ASP A 223 -5.17 -8.70 -23.72
C ASP A 223 -3.77 -9.16 -24.19
N PRO A 224 -3.49 -9.09 -25.50
CA PRO A 224 -2.24 -9.62 -26.06
C PRO A 224 -0.99 -8.85 -25.60
N GLU A 225 -1.16 -7.59 -25.16
CA GLU A 225 -0.06 -6.71 -24.77
C GLU A 225 0.30 -6.84 -23.28
N CYS A 226 -0.45 -7.64 -22.51
CA CYS A 226 -0.23 -7.78 -21.07
C CYS A 226 1.15 -8.35 -20.68
N SER A 227 1.78 -9.11 -21.59
CA SER A 227 3.13 -9.67 -21.40
C SER A 227 4.25 -8.73 -21.86
N LYS A 228 3.92 -7.67 -22.58
CA LYS A 228 4.88 -6.72 -23.15
C LYS A 228 4.90 -5.38 -22.41
N ARG A 229 3.80 -5.03 -21.73
CA ARG A 229 3.62 -3.76 -21.03
C ARG A 229 3.62 -3.95 -19.52
N SER A 230 4.31 -3.08 -18.80
CA SER A 230 4.16 -2.98 -17.34
C SER A 230 2.93 -2.15 -16.97
N PRO A 231 2.38 -2.30 -15.75
CA PRO A 231 1.32 -1.43 -15.26
C PRO A 231 1.66 0.06 -15.39
N ALA A 232 2.92 0.44 -15.19
CA ALA A 232 3.38 1.82 -15.36
C ALA A 232 3.28 2.31 -16.82
N MET A 233 3.47 1.43 -17.80
CA MET A 233 3.29 1.77 -19.22
C MET A 233 1.82 1.97 -19.57
N GLU A 234 0.90 1.23 -18.94
CA GLU A 234 -0.55 1.38 -19.17
C GLU A 234 -1.06 2.74 -18.70
N VAL A 235 -0.54 3.24 -17.58
CA VAL A 235 -0.91 4.56 -17.05
C VAL A 235 -0.06 5.71 -17.58
N GLY A 236 0.88 5.44 -18.51
CA GLY A 236 1.77 6.44 -19.09
C GLY A 236 2.87 6.96 -18.15
N ALA A 237 3.15 6.25 -17.04
CA ALA A 237 4.22 6.58 -16.10
C ALA A 237 5.61 6.15 -16.60
N ALA A 238 5.69 5.14 -17.47
CA ALA A 238 6.94 4.66 -18.07
C ALA A 238 6.76 4.39 -19.57
N ARG A 239 7.85 4.51 -20.34
CA ARG A 239 7.85 4.21 -21.78
C ARG A 239 8.22 2.77 -22.11
N LYS A 240 8.86 2.08 -21.16
CA LYS A 240 9.30 0.69 -21.25
C LYS A 240 9.29 0.04 -19.87
N ILE A 241 9.39 -1.28 -19.84
CA ILE A 241 9.73 -2.00 -18.62
C ILE A 241 11.17 -1.62 -18.24
N GLU A 242 11.34 -1.05 -17.05
CA GLU A 242 12.65 -0.57 -16.60
C GLU A 242 13.41 -1.71 -15.90
N THR A 243 14.74 -1.68 -15.96
CA THR A 243 15.55 -2.52 -15.08
C THR A 243 15.68 -1.89 -13.69
N PHE A 244 16.06 -2.68 -12.69
CA PHE A 244 16.34 -2.17 -11.34
C PHE A 244 17.31 -0.98 -11.36
N LYS A 245 18.42 -1.10 -12.07
CA LYS A 245 19.44 -0.04 -12.18
C LYS A 245 18.91 1.21 -12.88
N GLU A 246 18.12 1.04 -13.94
CA GLU A 246 17.51 2.17 -14.66
C GLU A 246 16.52 2.94 -13.78
N TYR A 247 15.68 2.24 -13.01
CA TYR A 247 14.72 2.87 -12.13
C TYR A 247 15.41 3.62 -10.98
N PHE A 248 16.30 2.94 -10.26
CA PHE A 248 16.93 3.50 -9.06
C PHE A 248 18.01 4.56 -9.37
N SER A 249 18.65 4.55 -10.54
CA SER A 249 19.58 5.63 -10.95
C SER A 249 18.87 6.99 -11.14
N LYS A 250 17.61 6.96 -11.57
CA LYS A 250 16.75 8.14 -11.75
C LYS A 250 16.00 8.50 -10.48
N TRP A 251 16.01 7.64 -9.46
CA TRP A 251 15.26 7.87 -8.24
C TRP A 251 15.77 9.13 -7.54
N ARG A 252 14.82 9.96 -7.11
CA ARG A 252 15.07 11.19 -6.35
C ARG A 252 14.07 11.23 -5.20
N PRO A 253 14.52 11.50 -3.95
CA PRO A 253 13.61 11.74 -2.84
C PRO A 253 12.71 12.93 -3.17
N GLN A 254 11.43 12.82 -2.84
CA GLN A 254 10.50 13.92 -3.06
C GLN A 254 10.41 14.84 -1.86
N THR A 255 10.36 16.14 -2.14
CA THR A 255 10.34 17.18 -1.12
C THR A 255 8.98 17.33 -0.44
N LYS A 256 7.87 16.95 -1.11
CA LYS A 256 6.50 17.08 -0.57
C LYS A 256 5.75 15.75 -0.55
N LEU A 257 6.09 14.93 0.45
CA LEU A 257 5.40 13.68 0.73
C LEU A 257 4.31 13.87 1.78
N HIS A 258 3.20 13.13 1.62
CA HIS A 258 2.20 13.03 2.68
C HIS A 258 2.82 12.36 3.91
N LYS A 259 2.26 12.64 5.10
CA LYS A 259 2.80 12.19 6.38
C LYS A 259 3.16 10.70 6.40
N GLU A 260 2.27 9.82 5.95
CA GLU A 260 2.51 8.35 5.94
C GLU A 260 3.73 7.95 5.10
N TRP A 261 3.94 8.60 3.95
CA TRP A 261 5.12 8.34 3.12
C TRP A 261 6.41 8.93 3.72
N ARG A 262 6.32 10.08 4.41
CA ARG A 262 7.46 10.64 5.16
C ARG A 262 7.86 9.74 6.32
N ASP A 263 6.87 9.32 7.11
CA ASP A 263 7.03 8.39 8.22
C ASP A 263 7.73 7.12 7.74
N LEU A 264 7.24 6.50 6.65
CA LEU A 264 7.85 5.32 6.05
C LEU A 264 9.32 5.53 5.65
N ILE A 265 9.65 6.59 4.90
CA ILE A 265 11.02 6.87 4.45
C ILE A 265 11.96 7.17 5.62
N GLN A 266 11.45 7.78 6.69
CA GLN A 266 12.19 8.07 7.91
C GLN A 266 12.30 6.85 8.84
N GLY A 267 11.74 5.70 8.47
CA GLY A 267 11.71 4.50 9.30
C GLY A 267 10.87 4.67 10.56
N HIS A 268 9.87 5.56 10.52
CA HIS A 268 9.03 5.91 11.66
C HIS A 268 7.63 5.32 11.47
N ASP A 269 7.10 4.65 12.50
CA ASP A 269 5.68 4.32 12.59
C ASP A 269 5.10 4.91 13.87
N PRO A 270 4.20 5.91 13.78
CA PRO A 270 3.61 6.55 14.95
C PRO A 270 2.70 5.63 15.77
N LEU A 271 2.28 4.50 15.20
CA LEU A 271 1.41 3.52 15.86
C LEU A 271 2.20 2.31 16.39
N TRP A 272 3.52 2.31 16.21
CA TRP A 272 4.38 1.29 16.76
C TRP A 272 4.57 1.47 18.26
N ARG A 273 4.22 0.43 19.03
CA ARG A 273 4.16 0.48 20.50
C ARG A 273 5.34 -0.13 21.24
N TYR A 274 6.34 -0.67 20.54
CA TYR A 274 7.46 -1.39 21.16
C TYR A 274 8.78 -0.59 21.22
N GLY A 275 8.69 0.74 21.21
CA GLY A 275 9.86 1.64 21.30
C GLY A 275 10.53 1.92 19.95
N ARG A 276 11.54 2.80 19.94
CA ARG A 276 12.30 3.15 18.72
C ARG A 276 13.15 1.96 18.26
N LEU A 277 13.27 1.82 16.94
CA LEU A 277 14.15 0.88 16.27
C LEU A 277 15.59 1.13 16.76
N ALA A 278 16.21 0.12 17.37
CA ALA A 278 17.66 0.10 17.56
C ALA A 278 18.33 -0.35 16.26
#